data_AF-A0A5B0MEN7-F1
#
_entry.id   AF-A0A5B0MEN7-F1
#
_cell.length_a   1.000
_cell.length_b   1.000
_cell.length_c   1.000
_cell.angle_alpha   90.00
_cell.angle_beta   90.00
_cell.angle_gamma   90.00
#
_symmetry.space_group_name_H-M   'P 1'
#
loop_
_entity.id
_entity.type
_entity.pdbx_description
1 polymer ?
#
loop_
_entity_poly.entity_id
_entity_poly.type
_entity_poly.pdbx_seq_one_letter_code
_entity_poly.pdbx_strand_id
1 'polypeptide(L)'
;MQWLVVEINSSALMIDGQLIAGPAVPIIDIEPESEIVPQPSADEDTDELEEPGEWAEPYGIRHMRESSLRALNEINDVLKYIKNRRLLAQNSSALLMNKLKEDSEWLCQFVEERCEGVQITNRLVVAGVQDTGSLTSAEVHDLIGLLVEAAWSGVRRTIDLLKKKKHKIQVDRKCSRESMESFKEKCWSALGMFKEGCGQPSDKQVR
;
A
#
# COMPACT_ATOMS: atom_id res chain seq x y z
N MET A 1 4.37 -17.46 -28.55
CA MET A 1 3.27 -16.49 -28.41
C MET A 1 3.78 -15.38 -27.50
N GLN A 2 4.00 -14.19 -28.07
CA GLN A 2 4.54 -13.01 -27.37
C GLN A 2 3.37 -12.14 -26.93
N TRP A 3 3.36 -11.71 -25.67
CA TRP A 3 2.40 -10.74 -25.16
C TRP A 3 2.93 -9.34 -25.38
N LEU A 4 2.11 -8.49 -26.01
CA LEU A 4 2.36 -7.07 -26.23
C LEU A 4 2.21 -6.32 -24.90
N VAL A 5 3.26 -5.59 -24.51
CA VAL A 5 3.18 -4.56 -23.47
C VAL A 5 2.69 -3.28 -24.16
N VAL A 6 1.52 -2.79 -23.79
CA VAL A 6 1.04 -1.47 -24.21
C VAL A 6 1.55 -0.44 -23.21
N GLU A 7 2.61 0.28 -23.58
CA GLU A 7 3.02 1.50 -22.90
C GLU A 7 2.10 2.64 -23.32
N ILE A 8 1.35 3.20 -22.37
CA ILE A 8 0.59 4.43 -22.59
C ILE A 8 1.55 5.60 -22.35
N ASN A 9 2.23 6.05 -23.39
CA ASN A 9 2.96 7.32 -23.39
C ASN A 9 1.95 8.47 -23.44
N SER A 10 1.88 9.24 -22.37
CA SER A 10 1.19 10.52 -22.38
C SER A 10 2.07 11.53 -23.09
N SER A 11 1.78 11.80 -24.36
CA SER A 11 2.37 12.89 -25.14
C SER A 11 1.24 13.63 -25.85
N ALA A 12 1.26 14.95 -25.66
CA ALA A 12 0.68 16.01 -26.48
C ALA A 12 -0.45 15.63 -27.44
N LEU A 13 -1.65 16.16 -27.17
CA LEU A 13 -2.72 16.28 -28.15
C LEU A 13 -2.23 17.15 -29.32
N MET A 14 -1.97 16.48 -30.44
CA MET A 14 -1.93 17.06 -31.78
C MET A 14 -3.27 16.73 -32.44
N ILE A 15 -4.08 17.75 -32.73
CA ILE A 15 -5.28 17.64 -33.58
C ILE A 15 -5.12 18.65 -34.73
N ASP A 16 -5.15 18.09 -35.95
CA ASP A 16 -5.49 18.68 -37.25
C ASP A 16 -4.83 20.00 -37.72
N GLY A 17 -3.72 19.86 -38.46
CA GLY A 17 -3.76 20.08 -39.91
C GLY A 17 -4.20 21.43 -40.51
N GLN A 18 -4.17 22.57 -39.80
CA GLN A 18 -4.45 23.87 -40.41
C GLN A 18 -3.46 24.97 -39.99
N LEU A 19 -2.73 25.51 -40.99
CA LEU A 19 -1.96 26.75 -40.87
C LEU A 19 -2.92 27.92 -40.60
N ILE A 20 -2.84 28.52 -39.41
CA ILE A 20 -3.43 29.82 -39.13
C ILE A 20 -2.29 30.79 -38.79
N ALA A 21 -2.12 31.78 -39.65
CA ALA A 21 -1.14 32.84 -39.54
C ALA A 21 -1.61 33.94 -38.56
N GLY A 22 -0.80 34.23 -37.53
CA GLY A 22 -0.78 35.49 -36.76
C GLY A 22 -2.03 35.85 -35.93
N PRO A 23 -1.90 36.72 -34.90
CA PRO A 23 -1.18 37.99 -35.03
C PRO A 23 -0.19 38.34 -33.89
N ALA A 24 0.80 39.14 -34.31
CA ALA A 24 1.54 40.20 -33.63
C ALA A 24 1.83 40.08 -32.12
N VAL A 25 3.11 39.85 -31.85
CA VAL A 25 3.80 40.16 -30.58
C VAL A 25 3.87 41.67 -30.38
N PRO A 26 3.38 42.24 -29.27
CA PRO A 26 3.89 43.51 -28.80
C PRO A 26 5.22 43.28 -28.08
N ILE A 27 6.29 43.81 -28.67
CA ILE A 27 7.58 44.04 -28.02
C ILE A 27 7.33 45.03 -26.89
N ILE A 28 7.56 44.61 -25.65
CA ILE A 28 7.60 45.52 -24.50
C ILE A 28 9.07 45.65 -24.11
N ASP A 29 9.51 46.91 -24.09
CA ASP A 29 10.85 47.37 -23.78
C ASP A 29 11.38 46.80 -22.46
N ILE A 30 12.64 46.39 -22.52
CA ILE A 30 13.48 46.12 -21.36
C ILE A 30 14.23 47.42 -21.07
N GLU A 31 13.89 48.09 -19.97
CA GLU A 31 14.86 48.91 -19.23
C GLU A 31 15.20 48.19 -17.91
N PRO A 32 16.50 48.05 -17.58
CA PRO A 32 16.96 47.40 -16.36
C PRO A 32 17.27 48.45 -15.28
N GLU A 33 16.87 48.21 -14.04
CA GLU A 33 17.56 48.63 -12.80
C GLU A 33 16.70 48.17 -11.61
N SER A 34 17.12 47.10 -10.94
CA SER A 34 17.83 47.13 -9.65
C SER A 34 16.89 47.25 -8.44
N GLU A 35 16.65 46.12 -7.77
CA GLU A 35 16.81 45.97 -6.31
C GLU A 35 16.51 44.51 -5.93
N ILE A 36 17.56 43.77 -5.61
CA ILE A 36 17.45 42.44 -5.00
C ILE A 36 17.09 42.67 -3.54
N VAL A 37 15.82 42.58 -3.21
CA VAL A 37 15.35 42.38 -1.84
C VAL A 37 15.26 40.86 -1.63
N PRO A 38 16.05 40.26 -0.71
CA PRO A 38 15.85 38.87 -0.35
C PRO A 38 14.57 38.77 0.47
N GLN A 39 13.50 38.22 -0.12
CA GLN A 39 12.36 37.76 0.65
C GLN A 39 12.55 36.28 1.01
N PRO A 40 12.29 35.91 2.28
CA PRO A 40 12.73 34.66 2.87
C PRO A 40 12.00 33.45 2.29
N SER A 41 12.73 32.34 2.20
CA SER A 41 12.17 31.00 2.06
C SER A 41 11.14 30.79 3.16
N ALA A 42 9.87 30.65 2.77
CA ALA A 42 8.87 30.06 3.65
C ALA A 42 9.12 28.55 3.65
N ASP A 43 10.07 28.18 4.50
CA ASP A 43 10.22 26.85 5.05
C ASP A 43 8.92 26.42 5.74
N GLU A 44 8.62 25.13 5.58
CA GLU A 44 7.85 24.31 6.52
C GLU A 44 6.43 24.79 6.86
N ASP A 45 5.45 24.36 6.04
CA ASP A 45 4.12 24.01 6.56
C ASP A 45 4.25 22.76 7.45
N THR A 46 4.87 22.96 8.62
CA THR A 46 4.61 22.14 9.80
C THR A 46 3.19 22.44 10.22
N ASP A 47 2.24 21.70 9.66
CA ASP A 47 1.03 21.33 10.38
C ASP A 47 1.51 20.62 11.65
N GLU A 48 1.82 21.40 12.69
CA GLU A 48 1.92 20.93 14.06
C GLU A 48 0.55 20.38 14.41
N LEU A 49 0.34 19.11 14.10
CA LEU A 49 -0.74 18.32 14.65
C LEU A 49 -0.49 18.30 16.16
N GLU A 50 -1.07 19.28 16.88
CA GLU A 50 -1.06 19.36 18.33
C GLU A 50 -1.30 17.96 18.87
N GLU A 51 -0.31 17.39 19.59
CA GLU A 51 -0.51 16.11 20.25
C GLU A 51 -1.70 16.31 21.19
N PRO A 52 -2.79 15.53 21.07
CA PRO A 52 -3.95 15.72 21.91
C PRO A 52 -3.48 15.62 23.36
N GLY A 53 -3.78 16.65 24.15
CA GLY A 53 -3.40 16.71 25.56
C GLY A 53 -3.72 15.41 26.28
N GLU A 54 -2.87 15.07 27.24
CA GLU A 54 -2.79 13.85 28.06
C GLU A 54 -4.02 13.61 28.97
N TRP A 55 -5.22 13.90 28.48
CA TRP A 55 -6.48 13.71 29.17
C TRP A 55 -7.30 12.70 28.38
N ALA A 56 -7.15 11.45 28.81
CA ALA A 56 -7.82 10.25 28.29
C ALA A 56 -7.49 9.90 26.83
N GLU A 57 -6.23 9.48 26.56
CA GLU A 57 -6.04 8.57 25.43
C GLU A 57 -7.02 7.40 25.60
N PRO A 58 -7.75 6.98 24.55
CA PRO A 58 -8.47 5.72 24.60
C PRO A 58 -7.39 4.63 24.71
N TYR A 59 -7.04 4.26 25.95
CA TYR A 59 -5.94 3.37 26.36
C TYR A 59 -5.85 2.03 25.60
N GLY A 60 -6.84 1.71 24.76
CA GLY A 60 -6.82 0.57 23.84
C GLY A 60 -6.34 0.86 22.42
N ILE A 61 -6.60 2.03 21.81
CA ILE A 61 -6.42 2.20 20.34
C ILE A 61 -4.94 2.16 19.95
N ARG A 62 -4.10 2.97 20.61
CA ARG A 62 -2.65 3.00 20.39
C ARG A 62 -2.04 1.60 20.56
N HIS A 63 -2.39 0.93 21.65
CA HIS A 63 -1.90 -0.42 21.96
C HIS A 63 -2.37 -1.47 20.93
N MET A 64 -3.64 -1.41 20.49
CA MET A 64 -4.16 -2.32 19.46
C MET A 64 -3.48 -2.07 18.12
N ARG A 65 -3.22 -0.81 17.73
CA ARG A 65 -2.45 -0.49 16.53
C ARG A 65 -1.02 -1.01 16.61
N GLU A 66 -0.35 -0.86 17.75
CA GLU A 66 1.01 -1.38 17.96
C GLU A 66 1.05 -2.91 17.91
N SER A 67 0.07 -3.58 18.51
CA SER A 67 -0.12 -5.03 18.40
C SER A 67 -0.32 -5.47 16.95
N SER A 68 -1.15 -4.74 16.19
CA SER A 68 -1.39 -4.98 14.77
C SER A 68 -0.11 -4.83 13.95
N LEU A 69 0.64 -3.76 14.19
CA LEU A 69 1.91 -3.49 13.51
C LEU A 69 2.96 -4.55 13.82
N ARG A 70 2.98 -5.09 15.04
CA ARG A 70 3.82 -6.24 15.41
C ARG A 70 3.48 -7.47 14.57
N ALA A 71 2.21 -7.83 14.47
CA ALA A 71 1.77 -8.97 13.66
C ALA A 71 2.15 -8.77 12.18
N LEU A 72 1.92 -7.58 11.61
CA LEU A 72 2.30 -7.26 10.23
C LEU A 72 3.82 -7.34 10.00
N ASN A 73 4.63 -6.85 10.95
CA ASN A 73 6.08 -6.96 10.86
C ASN A 73 6.55 -8.42 10.90
N GLU A 74 5.96 -9.27 11.75
CA GLU A 74 6.25 -10.72 11.75
C GLU A 74 5.95 -11.35 10.39
N ILE A 75 4.80 -11.00 9.77
CA ILE A 75 4.47 -11.45 8.41
C ILE A 75 5.56 -10.99 7.43
N ASN A 76 5.90 -9.69 7.43
CA ASN A 76 6.87 -9.14 6.51
C ASN A 76 8.27 -9.72 6.69
N ASP A 77 8.68 -10.05 7.92
CA ASP A 77 9.96 -10.68 8.20
C ASP A 77 10.08 -12.09 7.63
N VAL A 78 8.98 -12.83 7.58
CA VAL A 78 8.92 -14.13 6.90
C VAL A 78 8.89 -13.94 5.40
N LEU A 79 7.98 -13.09 4.89
CA LEU A 79 7.70 -13.00 3.46
C LEU A 79 8.66 -12.13 2.67
N LYS A 80 9.55 -11.36 3.31
CA LYS A 80 10.59 -10.61 2.57
C LYS A 80 11.49 -11.51 1.73
N TYR A 81 11.61 -12.78 2.11
CA TYR A 81 12.40 -13.77 1.38
C TYR A 81 11.56 -14.48 0.32
N ILE A 82 12.05 -14.45 -0.93
CA ILE A 82 11.37 -15.11 -2.07
C ILE A 82 11.21 -16.62 -1.88
N LYS A 83 12.15 -17.27 -1.18
CA LYS A 83 12.06 -18.71 -0.86
C LYS A 83 10.83 -19.02 -0.01
N ASN A 84 10.54 -18.19 0.99
CA ASN A 84 9.39 -18.38 1.88
C ASN A 84 8.07 -18.12 1.13
N ARG A 85 8.04 -17.13 0.22
CA ARG A 85 6.87 -16.90 -0.64
C ARG A 85 6.59 -18.07 -1.58
N ARG A 86 7.64 -18.68 -2.15
CA ARG A 86 7.50 -19.90 -2.96
C ARG A 86 7.02 -21.09 -2.13
N LEU A 87 7.55 -21.28 -0.92
CA LEU A 87 7.11 -22.35 -0.03
C LEU A 87 5.65 -22.17 0.38
N LEU A 88 5.24 -20.95 0.72
CA LEU A 88 3.85 -20.61 0.99
C LEU A 88 2.96 -20.95 -0.20
N ALA A 89 3.37 -20.59 -1.42
CA ALA A 89 2.62 -20.91 -2.62
C ALA A 89 2.49 -22.42 -2.84
N GLN A 90 3.55 -23.19 -2.59
CA GLN A 90 3.54 -24.66 -2.73
C GLN A 90 2.61 -25.36 -1.73
N ASN A 91 2.46 -24.79 -0.53
CA ASN A 91 1.70 -25.40 0.56
C ASN A 91 0.27 -24.86 0.70
N SER A 92 -0.14 -23.93 -0.16
CA SER A 92 -1.43 -23.25 -0.05
C SER A 92 -2.36 -23.61 -1.20
N SER A 93 -3.66 -23.57 -0.94
CA SER A 93 -4.67 -23.62 -1.99
C SER A 93 -4.93 -22.23 -2.56
N ALA A 94 -5.42 -22.16 -3.80
CA ALA A 94 -5.88 -20.91 -4.42
C ALA A 94 -6.96 -20.22 -3.58
N LEU A 95 -7.85 -20.98 -2.95
CA LEU A 95 -8.89 -20.45 -2.06
C LEU A 95 -8.30 -19.75 -0.83
N LEU A 96 -7.32 -20.39 -0.17
CA LEU A 96 -6.66 -19.83 1.00
C LEU A 96 -5.90 -18.55 0.65
N MET A 97 -5.14 -18.56 -0.45
CA MET A 97 -4.38 -17.38 -0.87
C MET A 97 -5.27 -16.25 -1.37
N ASN A 98 -6.42 -16.54 -1.98
CA ASN A 98 -7.38 -15.50 -2.34
C ASN A 98 -7.94 -14.81 -1.09
N LYS A 99 -8.33 -15.59 -0.07
CA LYS A 99 -8.77 -15.03 1.21
C LYS A 99 -7.68 -14.17 1.85
N LEU A 100 -6.44 -14.65 1.86
CA LEU A 100 -5.31 -13.92 2.44
C LEU A 100 -5.01 -12.62 1.68
N LYS A 101 -5.14 -12.64 0.35
CA LYS A 101 -5.07 -11.45 -0.49
C LYS A 101 -6.18 -10.46 -0.13
N GLU A 102 -7.43 -10.91 -0.03
CA GLU A 102 -8.58 -10.06 0.32
C GLU A 102 -8.42 -9.44 1.71
N ASP A 103 -7.96 -10.21 2.71
CA ASP A 103 -7.67 -9.70 4.04
C ASP A 103 -6.53 -8.66 4.01
N SER A 104 -5.47 -8.90 3.23
CA SER A 104 -4.36 -7.96 3.08
C SER A 104 -4.76 -6.66 2.37
N GLU A 105 -5.64 -6.73 1.37
CA GLU A 105 -6.21 -5.55 0.72
C GLU A 105 -7.12 -4.76 1.67
N TRP A 106 -7.94 -5.45 2.46
CA TRP A 106 -8.77 -4.81 3.48
C TRP A 106 -7.91 -4.09 4.53
N LEU A 107 -6.82 -4.71 4.99
CA LEU A 107 -5.89 -4.11 5.94
C LEU A 107 -5.25 -2.83 5.38
N CYS A 108 -4.84 -2.87 4.12
CA CYS A 108 -4.28 -1.70 3.43
C CYS A 108 -5.32 -0.58 3.34
N GLN A 109 -6.50 -0.89 2.81
CA GLN A 109 -7.58 0.08 2.63
C GLN A 109 -8.03 0.69 3.96
N PHE A 110 -8.09 -0.11 5.03
CA PHE A 110 -8.43 0.37 6.38
C PHE A 110 -7.52 1.54 6.78
N VAL A 111 -6.22 1.44 6.53
CA VAL A 111 -5.27 2.51 6.86
C VAL A 111 -5.36 3.66 5.86
N GLU A 112 -5.47 3.38 4.56
CA GLU A 112 -5.55 4.39 3.49
C GLU A 112 -6.73 5.34 3.68
N GLU A 113 -7.92 4.81 3.97
CA GLU A 113 -9.15 5.61 4.17
C GLU A 113 -9.06 6.59 5.35
N ARG A 114 -8.15 6.34 6.30
CA ARG A 114 -7.97 7.17 7.49
C ARG A 114 -6.86 8.19 7.31
N CYS A 115 -5.97 7.98 6.34
CA CYS A 115 -4.81 8.84 6.13
C CYS A 115 -5.07 9.87 5.04
N GLU A 116 -4.93 11.15 5.37
CA GLU A 116 -5.09 12.24 4.40
C GLU A 116 -3.91 12.31 3.43
N GLY A 117 -4.22 12.57 2.16
CA GLY A 117 -3.21 12.67 1.09
C GLY A 117 -2.62 11.32 0.67
N VAL A 118 -3.15 10.20 1.17
CA VAL A 118 -2.73 8.86 0.76
C VAL A 118 -3.57 8.40 -0.43
N GLN A 119 -2.90 8.00 -1.51
CA GLN A 119 -3.55 7.36 -2.64
C GLN A 119 -4.13 6.00 -2.22
N ILE A 120 -5.38 5.73 -2.58
CA ILE A 120 -6.00 4.41 -2.36
C ILE A 120 -5.41 3.41 -3.36
N THR A 121 -5.05 2.22 -2.87
CA THR A 121 -4.49 1.15 -3.70
C THR A 121 -5.59 0.48 -4.50
N ASN A 122 -5.35 0.31 -5.80
CA ASN A 122 -6.25 -0.46 -6.65
C ASN A 122 -6.19 -1.94 -6.26
N ARG A 123 -7.36 -2.54 -6.07
CA ARG A 123 -7.50 -3.96 -5.76
C ARG A 123 -7.11 -4.79 -6.98
N LEU A 124 -6.37 -5.87 -6.75
CA LEU A 124 -6.06 -6.82 -7.80
C LEU A 124 -7.34 -7.60 -8.14
N VAL A 125 -7.83 -7.47 -9.35
CA VAL A 125 -8.93 -8.29 -9.85
C VAL A 125 -8.34 -9.52 -10.53
N VAL A 126 -8.57 -10.69 -9.95
CA VAL A 126 -8.16 -11.97 -10.52
C VAL A 126 -9.41 -12.74 -10.90
N ALA A 127 -9.38 -13.49 -12.00
CA ALA A 127 -10.43 -14.45 -12.34
C ALA A 127 -10.72 -15.34 -11.12
N GLY A 128 -12.00 -15.53 -10.81
CA GLY A 128 -12.41 -16.02 -9.50
C GLY A 128 -11.80 -17.38 -9.20
N VAL A 129 -11.59 -17.69 -7.92
CA VAL A 129 -11.19 -19.05 -7.50
C VAL A 129 -12.16 -20.12 -8.05
N GLN A 130 -13.40 -19.73 -8.35
CA GLN A 130 -14.44 -20.51 -9.02
C GLN A 130 -14.00 -21.07 -10.39
N ASP A 131 -13.12 -20.37 -11.10
CA ASP A 131 -12.66 -20.73 -12.45
C ASP A 131 -11.45 -21.68 -12.42
N THR A 132 -10.89 -21.96 -11.23
CA THR A 132 -9.71 -22.82 -11.06
C THR A 132 -9.92 -24.25 -11.56
N GLY A 133 -11.17 -24.71 -11.68
CA GLY A 133 -11.49 -26.02 -12.24
C GLY A 133 -11.17 -26.19 -13.72
N SER A 134 -10.98 -25.09 -14.47
CA SER A 134 -10.60 -25.12 -15.88
C SER A 134 -9.09 -24.92 -16.11
N LEU A 135 -8.35 -24.57 -15.05
CA LEU A 135 -6.91 -24.30 -15.12
C LEU A 135 -6.08 -25.58 -15.03
N THR A 136 -4.96 -25.60 -15.76
CA THR A 136 -3.92 -26.61 -15.59
C THR A 136 -3.23 -26.45 -14.23
N SER A 137 -2.56 -27.51 -13.77
CA SER A 137 -1.78 -27.45 -12.52
C SER A 137 -0.72 -26.34 -12.52
N ALA A 138 -0.13 -26.02 -13.68
CA ALA A 138 0.84 -24.94 -13.80
C ALA A 138 0.18 -23.56 -13.63
N GLU A 139 -0.96 -23.35 -14.30
CA GLU A 139 -1.72 -22.10 -14.19
C GLU A 139 -2.26 -21.86 -12.78
N VAL A 140 -2.70 -22.92 -12.07
CA VAL A 140 -3.09 -22.82 -10.67
C VAL A 140 -1.90 -22.40 -9.79
N HIS A 141 -0.71 -22.96 -10.03
CA HIS A 141 0.48 -22.60 -9.27
C HIS A 141 0.89 -21.14 -9.53
N ASP A 142 0.82 -20.68 -10.78
CA ASP A 142 1.12 -19.28 -11.14
C ASP A 142 0.10 -18.32 -10.52
N LEU A 143 -1.19 -18.68 -10.53
CA LEU A 143 -2.25 -17.94 -9.84
C LEU A 143 -1.95 -17.80 -8.34
N ILE A 144 -1.59 -18.90 -7.68
CA ILE A 144 -1.24 -18.88 -6.25
C ILE A 144 -0.03 -17.95 -6.01
N GLY A 145 0.99 -18.02 -6.86
CA GLY A 145 2.14 -17.12 -6.80
C GLY A 145 1.76 -15.64 -6.88
N LEU A 146 0.86 -15.29 -7.81
CA LEU A 146 0.33 -13.93 -7.94
C LEU A 146 -0.44 -13.48 -6.69
N LEU A 147 -1.28 -14.36 -6.12
CA LEU A 147 -2.05 -14.06 -4.91
C LEU A 147 -1.13 -13.84 -3.70
N VAL A 148 -0.06 -14.63 -3.57
CA VAL A 148 0.95 -14.44 -2.51
C VAL A 148 1.65 -13.09 -2.64
N GLU A 149 2.08 -12.69 -3.83
CA GLU A 149 2.73 -11.40 -4.06
C GLU A 149 1.77 -10.22 -3.82
N ALA A 150 0.50 -10.36 -4.19
CA ALA A 150 -0.53 -9.37 -3.90
C ALA A 150 -0.78 -9.21 -2.40
N ALA A 151 -0.94 -10.32 -1.67
CA ALA A 151 -1.11 -10.31 -0.22
C ALA A 151 0.09 -9.66 0.49
N TRP A 152 1.31 -10.06 0.12
CA TRP A 152 2.51 -9.47 0.72
C TRP A 152 2.66 -7.98 0.40
N SER A 153 2.29 -7.55 -0.81
CA SER A 153 2.31 -6.13 -1.19
C SER A 153 1.34 -5.30 -0.35
N GLY A 154 0.12 -5.80 -0.10
CA GLY A 154 -0.85 -5.16 0.79
C GLY A 154 -0.34 -5.02 2.23
N VAL A 155 0.27 -6.09 2.78
CA VAL A 155 0.90 -6.06 4.11
C VAL A 155 2.03 -5.03 4.17
N ARG A 156 2.95 -5.04 3.21
CA ARG A 156 4.09 -4.11 3.19
C ARG A 156 3.62 -2.67 3.13
N ARG A 157 2.64 -2.38 2.28
CA ARG A 157 2.08 -1.05 2.15
C ARG A 157 1.40 -0.59 3.45
N THR A 158 0.63 -1.46 4.09
CA THR A 158 0.01 -1.17 5.40
C THR A 158 1.08 -0.80 6.43
N ILE A 159 2.19 -1.55 6.50
CA ILE A 159 3.32 -1.26 7.37
C ILE A 159 3.94 0.11 7.04
N ASP A 160 4.21 0.38 5.77
CA ASP A 160 4.87 1.62 5.35
C ASP A 160 4.02 2.86 5.63
N LEU A 161 2.70 2.75 5.50
CA LEU A 161 1.77 3.79 5.94
C LEU A 161 1.82 3.96 7.46
N LEU A 162 1.75 2.86 8.22
CA LEU A 162 1.78 2.88 9.68
C LEU A 162 3.16 3.17 10.28
N LYS A 163 4.25 3.25 9.50
CA LYS A 163 5.56 3.73 9.99
C LYS A 163 5.57 5.24 10.18
N LYS A 164 4.80 5.98 9.37
CA LYS A 164 4.80 7.45 9.39
C LYS A 164 4.05 7.98 10.62
N LYS A 165 4.69 8.85 11.40
CA LYS A 165 4.10 9.44 12.63
C LYS A 165 2.76 10.13 12.34
N LYS A 166 2.67 10.92 11.26
CA LYS A 166 1.44 11.60 10.81
C LYS A 166 0.28 10.62 10.63
N HIS A 167 0.51 9.52 9.90
CA HIS A 167 -0.53 8.52 9.61
C HIS A 167 -0.96 7.75 10.87
N LYS A 168 -0.01 7.42 11.76
CA LYS A 168 -0.30 6.82 13.07
C LYS A 168 -1.29 7.66 13.88
N ILE A 169 -1.03 8.97 13.98
CA ILE A 169 -1.90 9.92 14.70
C ILE A 169 -3.29 9.99 14.04
N GLN A 170 -3.35 10.07 12.72
CA GLN A 170 -4.63 10.11 11.99
C GLN A 170 -5.45 8.83 12.19
N VAL A 171 -4.82 7.66 12.14
CA VAL A 171 -5.45 6.38 12.43
C VAL A 171 -5.97 6.34 13.86
N ASP A 172 -5.18 6.77 14.86
CA ASP A 172 -5.62 6.79 16.26
C ASP A 172 -6.83 7.70 16.50
N ARG A 173 -6.86 8.86 15.82
CA ARG A 173 -7.94 9.84 15.93
C ARG A 173 -9.23 9.40 15.23
N LYS A 174 -9.12 8.76 14.05
CA LYS A 174 -10.27 8.43 13.20
C LYS A 174 -10.85 7.03 13.44
N CYS A 175 -10.17 6.19 14.21
CA CYS A 175 -10.68 4.86 14.56
C CYS A 175 -11.59 4.90 15.79
N SER A 176 -12.68 4.14 15.72
CA SER A 176 -13.35 3.67 16.93
C SER A 176 -12.56 2.51 17.55
N ARG A 177 -12.77 2.24 18.84
CA ARG A 177 -12.20 1.07 19.52
C ARG A 177 -12.55 -0.24 18.80
N GLU A 178 -13.82 -0.41 18.43
CA GLU A 178 -14.32 -1.58 17.71
C GLU A 178 -13.61 -1.77 16.37
N SER A 179 -13.49 -0.70 15.57
CA SER A 179 -12.83 -0.78 14.27
C SER A 179 -11.34 -1.15 14.38
N MET A 180 -10.66 -0.63 15.41
CA MET A 180 -9.26 -0.94 15.68
C MET A 180 -9.08 -2.37 16.23
N GLU A 181 -10.05 -2.88 17.00
CA GLU A 181 -10.07 -4.26 17.44
C GLU A 181 -10.23 -5.22 16.26
N SER A 182 -11.18 -4.97 15.36
CA SER A 182 -11.32 -5.76 14.12
C SER A 182 -10.06 -5.71 13.25
N PHE A 183 -9.41 -4.55 13.17
CA PHE A 183 -8.14 -4.40 12.46
C PHE A 183 -7.03 -5.27 13.07
N LYS A 184 -6.90 -5.23 14.41
CA LYS A 184 -5.98 -6.08 15.17
C LYS A 184 -6.26 -7.56 14.91
N GLU A 185 -7.51 -8.00 15.06
CA GLU A 185 -7.89 -9.41 14.86
C GLU A 185 -7.56 -9.89 13.44
N LYS A 186 -7.83 -9.07 12.41
CA LYS A 186 -7.47 -9.40 11.03
C LYS A 186 -5.95 -9.48 10.82
N CYS A 187 -5.16 -8.61 11.43
CA CYS A 187 -3.69 -8.70 11.37
C CYS A 187 -3.17 -10.02 11.96
N TRP A 188 -3.71 -10.42 13.12
CA TRP A 188 -3.34 -11.68 13.77
C TRP A 188 -3.85 -12.90 13.01
N SER A 189 -5.04 -12.84 12.43
CA SER A 189 -5.58 -13.90 11.58
C SER A 189 -4.72 -14.11 10.33
N ALA A 190 -4.34 -13.02 9.64
CA ALA A 190 -3.43 -13.09 8.50
C ALA A 190 -2.08 -13.72 8.89
N LEU A 191 -1.51 -13.33 10.04
CA LEU A 191 -0.27 -13.94 10.56
C LEU A 191 -0.43 -15.45 10.81
N GLY A 192 -1.58 -15.88 11.32
CA GLY A 192 -1.91 -17.30 11.48
C GLY A 192 -1.85 -18.05 10.15
N MET A 193 -2.54 -17.53 9.12
CA MET A 193 -2.55 -18.13 7.78
C MET A 193 -1.14 -18.23 7.17
N PHE A 194 -0.31 -17.21 7.35
CA PHE A 194 1.09 -17.23 6.88
C PHE A 194 1.94 -18.27 7.61
N LYS A 195 1.78 -18.40 8.93
CA LYS A 195 2.50 -19.38 9.75
C LYS A 195 2.10 -20.82 9.41
N GLU A 196 0.82 -21.05 9.15
CA GLU A 196 0.31 -22.36 8.71
C GLU A 196 0.88 -22.74 7.33
N GLY A 197 0.82 -21.83 6.36
CA GLY A 197 1.25 -22.13 4.99
C GLY A 197 2.78 -22.19 4.80
N CYS A 198 3.57 -21.45 5.57
CA CYS A 198 5.04 -21.54 5.47
C CYS A 198 5.62 -22.77 6.20
N GLY A 199 4.81 -23.48 7.00
CA GLY A 199 5.31 -24.26 8.11
C GLY A 199 5.92 -23.33 9.17
N GLN A 200 5.67 -23.58 10.45
CA GLN A 200 6.44 -22.86 11.47
C GLN A 200 7.93 -23.06 11.18
N PRO A 201 8.80 -22.03 11.35
CA PRO A 201 10.22 -22.28 11.34
C PRO A 201 10.52 -23.24 12.49
N SER A 202 10.63 -24.53 12.20
CA SER A 202 11.30 -25.48 13.05
C SER A 202 12.75 -25.02 13.09
N ASP A 203 13.01 -24.26 14.15
CA ASP A 203 14.28 -23.66 14.51
C ASP A 203 14.83 -22.57 13.57
N LYS A 204 15.45 -21.62 14.26
CA LYS A 204 16.33 -20.56 13.76
C LYS A 204 16.96 -21.01 12.44
N GLN A 205 16.75 -20.24 11.37
CA GLN A 205 17.70 -20.25 10.27
C GLN A 205 19.05 -19.82 10.86
N VAL A 206 19.87 -20.81 11.18
CA VAL A 206 21.29 -20.65 11.44
C VAL A 206 21.87 -20.06 10.15
N ARG A 207 22.50 -18.90 10.31
CA ARG A 207 23.28 -18.24 9.25
C ARG A 207 24.33 -19.17 8.68
#